data_AF-A0A835MCB7-F1
#
_entry.id   AF-A0A835MCB7-F1
#
_cell.length_a   1.000
_cell.length_b   1.000
_cell.length_c   1.000
_cell.angle_alpha   90.00
_cell.angle_beta   90.00
_cell.angle_gamma   90.00
#
_symmetry.space_group_name_H-M   'P 1'
#
loop_
_entity.id
_entity.type
_entity.pdbx_description
1 polymer ?
#
loop_
_entity_poly.entity_id
_entity_poly.type
_entity_poly.pdbx_seq_one_letter_code
_entity_poly.pdbx_strand_id
1 'polypeptide(L)'
;MYFCELNTTIEYLVAMYIVLARRQARVLKEEMQEGSSLFTVYAYVPVAENFGFANERRRWTSGACSTLLVFSHWETLEEDPFFVPKTEEEIEEFGDGSSVLPNTARKLIDAVRRRKGLPVEEKVVQHGIKRRQRSRAALKRKRVKVISDLLISISKPERQEARAKVRHDSLRLGIVGVIRAGTIISETWEDGEALKDLNSHLGMFHYNRDSIVRNKGDYRAAPEIIEKTTIWKRKSFCERGIAMNLRREGLSVR
;
A
#
# COMPACT_ATOMS: atom_id res chain seq x y z
N MET A 1 34.53 -12.56 -42.63
CA MET A 1 33.98 -11.38 -43.30
C MET A 1 33.62 -11.70 -44.74
N TYR A 2 32.43 -11.31 -45.16
CA TYR A 2 32.07 -11.24 -46.58
C TYR A 2 32.47 -9.88 -47.13
N PHE A 3 33.10 -9.88 -48.30
CA PHE A 3 33.16 -8.70 -49.15
C PHE A 3 31.82 -8.53 -49.84
N CYS A 4 31.24 -7.34 -49.71
CA CYS A 4 29.92 -6.99 -50.20
C CYS A 4 30.07 -5.84 -51.18
N GLU A 5 29.68 -6.08 -52.43
CA GLU A 5 29.54 -5.04 -53.45
C GLU A 5 28.04 -4.76 -53.62
N LEU A 6 27.63 -3.53 -53.31
CA LEU A 6 26.25 -3.07 -53.38
C LEU A 6 26.11 -2.06 -54.50
N ASN A 7 25.13 -2.26 -55.39
CA ASN A 7 24.80 -1.31 -56.43
C ASN A 7 23.39 -0.75 -56.18
N THR A 8 23.28 0.57 -56.02
CA THR A 8 22.01 1.23 -55.67
C THR A 8 21.90 2.62 -56.29
N THR A 9 20.69 3.13 -56.47
CA THR A 9 20.46 4.55 -56.79
C THR A 9 20.63 5.43 -55.55
N ILE A 10 20.78 6.74 -55.77
CA ILE A 10 20.94 7.74 -54.70
C ILE A 10 19.75 7.78 -53.72
N GLU A 11 18.54 7.50 -54.20
CA GLU A 11 17.31 7.49 -53.39
C GLU A 11 17.37 6.49 -52.23
N TYR A 12 18.00 5.33 -52.47
CA TYR A 12 18.08 4.23 -51.50
C TYR A 12 19.43 4.12 -50.81
N LEU A 13 20.41 4.93 -51.20
CA LEU A 13 21.77 4.90 -50.67
C LEU A 13 21.79 5.04 -49.14
N VAL A 14 21.06 6.02 -48.60
CA VAL A 14 20.94 6.24 -47.16
C VAL A 14 20.32 5.02 -46.45
N ALA A 15 19.30 4.42 -47.04
CA ALA A 15 18.69 3.22 -46.48
C ALA A 15 19.68 2.04 -46.44
N MET A 16 20.53 1.90 -47.46
CA MET A 16 21.58 0.86 -47.50
C MET A 16 22.65 1.08 -46.44
N TYR A 17 23.06 2.32 -46.20
CA TYR A 17 23.95 2.65 -45.09
C TYR A 17 23.37 2.25 -43.73
N ILE A 18 22.08 2.46 -43.51
CA ILE A 18 21.40 2.04 -42.28
C ILE A 18 21.40 0.52 -42.14
N VAL A 19 21.10 -0.22 -43.21
CA VAL A 19 21.10 -1.70 -43.19
C VAL A 19 22.51 -2.24 -42.92
N LEU A 20 23.54 -1.64 -43.53
CA LEU A 20 24.94 -1.99 -43.29
C LEU A 20 25.36 -1.71 -41.84
N ALA A 21 25.03 -0.53 -41.31
CA ALA A 21 25.39 -0.13 -39.94
C ALA A 21 24.75 -1.05 -38.88
N ARG A 22 23.47 -1.43 -39.07
CA ARG A 22 22.79 -2.38 -38.18
C ARG A 22 23.46 -3.74 -38.10
N ARG A 23 24.14 -4.15 -39.17
CA ARG A 23 24.86 -5.44 -39.27
C ARG A 23 26.34 -5.30 -38.97
N GLN A 24 26.77 -4.16 -38.40
CA GLN A 24 28.15 -3.88 -38.04
C GLN A 24 29.10 -4.03 -39.24
N ALA A 25 28.63 -3.66 -40.43
CA ALA A 25 29.45 -3.70 -41.63
C ALA A 25 30.42 -2.51 -41.68
N ARG A 26 31.65 -2.76 -42.15
CA ARG A 26 32.68 -1.74 -42.36
C ARG A 26 32.69 -1.31 -43.83
N VAL A 27 32.28 -0.07 -44.09
CA VAL A 27 32.32 0.50 -45.45
C VAL A 27 33.75 0.88 -45.79
N LEU A 28 34.20 0.51 -46.98
CA LEU A 28 35.57 0.74 -47.47
C LEU A 28 35.62 1.93 -48.41
N LYS A 29 34.79 1.88 -49.45
CA LYS A 29 34.75 2.91 -50.49
C LYS A 29 33.36 2.97 -51.12
N GLU A 30 33.01 4.16 -51.59
CA GLU A 30 31.83 4.47 -52.37
C GLU A 30 32.29 5.11 -53.68
N GLU A 31 31.85 4.57 -54.81
CA GLU A 31 32.17 5.06 -56.14
C GLU A 31 30.87 5.22 -56.94
N MET A 32 30.71 6.35 -57.64
CA MET A 32 29.62 6.51 -58.61
C MET A 32 30.05 5.88 -59.94
N GLN A 33 29.18 5.09 -60.55
CA GLN A 33 29.48 4.47 -61.84
C GLN A 33 29.36 5.51 -62.97
N GLU A 34 30.46 5.80 -63.65
CA GLU A 34 30.46 6.72 -64.78
C GLU A 34 29.51 6.23 -65.88
N GLY A 35 28.62 7.13 -66.34
CA GLY A 35 27.60 6.81 -67.35
C GLY A 35 26.31 6.17 -66.80
N SER A 36 26.19 5.98 -65.48
CA SER A 36 24.97 5.52 -64.82
C SER A 36 24.62 6.39 -63.60
N SER A 37 23.38 6.33 -63.13
CA SER A 37 22.94 6.95 -61.86
C SER A 37 23.10 6.04 -60.64
N LEU A 38 23.83 4.93 -60.81
CA LEU A 38 24.09 3.94 -59.78
C LEU A 38 25.39 4.23 -59.03
N PHE A 39 25.33 3.98 -57.73
CA PHE A 39 26.45 4.01 -56.81
C PHE A 39 26.84 2.59 -56.44
N THR A 40 28.14 2.32 -56.47
CA THR A 40 28.75 1.08 -56.01
C THR A 40 29.40 1.31 -54.65
N VAL A 41 28.88 0.64 -53.62
CA VAL A 41 29.41 0.67 -52.26
C VAL A 41 30.10 -0.66 -51.97
N TYR A 42 31.35 -0.57 -51.55
CA TYR A 42 32.14 -1.73 -51.14
C TYR A 42 32.24 -1.76 -49.62
N ALA A 43 31.85 -2.88 -49.01
CA ALA A 43 31.84 -3.04 -47.57
C ALA A 43 32.22 -4.46 -47.13
N TYR A 44 32.78 -4.59 -45.92
CA TYR A 44 32.91 -5.87 -45.23
C TYR A 44 31.72 -6.10 -44.30
N VAL A 45 31.05 -7.23 -44.45
CA VAL A 45 29.91 -7.62 -43.61
C VAL A 45 30.27 -8.86 -42.79
N PRO A 46 30.06 -8.87 -41.47
CA PRO A 46 30.22 -10.06 -40.63
C PRO A 46 29.36 -11.23 -41.11
N VAL A 47 29.95 -12.42 -41.20
CA VAL A 47 29.27 -13.64 -41.68
C VAL A 47 28.12 -14.02 -40.74
N ALA A 48 28.32 -13.85 -39.42
CA ALA A 48 27.33 -14.17 -38.41
C ALA A 48 26.09 -13.26 -38.50
N GLU A 49 26.28 -11.99 -38.83
CA GLU A 49 25.22 -10.98 -38.91
C GLU A 49 24.60 -10.88 -40.32
N ASN A 50 25.05 -11.67 -41.30
CA ASN A 50 24.53 -11.60 -42.68
C ASN A 50 23.18 -12.34 -42.86
N PHE A 51 22.70 -13.07 -41.85
CA PHE A 51 21.45 -13.83 -41.97
C PHE A 51 20.25 -12.90 -42.23
N GLY A 52 19.52 -13.13 -43.33
CA GLY A 52 18.38 -12.31 -43.73
C GLY A 52 18.72 -10.98 -44.39
N PHE A 53 20.00 -10.69 -44.68
CA PHE A 53 20.42 -9.43 -45.32
C PHE A 53 19.70 -9.15 -46.66
N ALA A 54 19.61 -10.16 -47.52
CA ALA A 54 18.93 -10.03 -48.81
C ALA A 54 17.45 -9.63 -48.66
N ASN A 55 16.76 -10.13 -47.64
CA ASN A 55 15.35 -9.83 -47.41
C ASN A 55 15.16 -8.43 -46.83
N GLU A 56 16.00 -8.04 -45.87
CA GLU A 56 15.93 -6.69 -45.28
C GLU A 56 16.20 -5.63 -46.36
N ARG A 57 17.24 -5.82 -47.17
CA ARG A 57 17.56 -4.92 -48.27
C ARG A 57 16.41 -4.79 -49.27
N ARG A 58 15.79 -5.90 -49.66
CA ARG A 58 14.61 -5.89 -50.56
C ARG A 58 13.43 -5.15 -49.94
N ARG A 59 13.22 -5.27 -48.63
CA ARG A 59 12.15 -4.54 -47.93
C ARG A 59 12.35 -3.02 -47.96
N TRP A 60 13.59 -2.54 -47.87
CA TRP A 60 13.90 -1.12 -47.89
C TRP A 60 13.99 -0.51 -49.29
N THR A 61 14.29 -1.32 -50.31
CA THR A 61 14.55 -0.84 -51.68
C THR A 61 13.55 -1.35 -52.72
N SER A 62 12.56 -2.14 -52.30
CA SER A 62 11.65 -2.88 -53.21
C SER A 62 12.39 -3.71 -54.28
N GLY A 63 13.65 -4.07 -54.02
CA GLY A 63 14.51 -4.79 -54.98
C GLY A 63 15.34 -3.92 -55.92
N ALA A 64 15.28 -2.58 -55.81
CA ALA A 64 16.02 -1.64 -56.66
C ALA A 64 17.55 -1.66 -56.45
N CYS A 65 18.02 -2.24 -55.34
CA CYS A 65 19.45 -2.46 -55.09
C CYS A 65 19.87 -3.88 -55.51
N SER A 66 21.08 -4.06 -56.02
CA SER A 66 21.67 -5.38 -56.31
C SER A 66 22.93 -5.58 -55.47
N THR A 67 23.22 -6.83 -55.09
CA THR A 67 24.25 -7.14 -54.10
C THR A 67 24.99 -8.40 -54.45
N LEU A 68 26.31 -8.32 -54.47
CA LEU A 68 27.21 -9.46 -54.62
C LEU A 68 27.94 -9.67 -53.29
N LEU A 69 27.89 -10.90 -52.77
CA LEU A 69 28.55 -11.31 -51.54
C LEU A 69 29.58 -12.38 -51.86
N VAL A 70 30.85 -12.11 -51.54
CA VAL A 70 31.96 -13.04 -51.74
C VAL A 70 32.71 -13.22 -50.43
N PHE A 71 33.08 -14.44 -50.07
CA PHE A 71 33.90 -14.67 -48.89
C PHE A 71 35.29 -14.04 -49.09
N SER A 72 35.75 -13.26 -48.11
CA SER A 72 37.04 -12.58 -48.18
C SER A 72 38.06 -13.21 -47.23
N HIS A 73 37.85 -13.11 -45.92
CA HIS A 73 38.80 -13.56 -44.90
C HIS A 73 38.13 -13.73 -43.54
N TRP A 74 38.88 -14.23 -42.55
CA TRP A 74 38.48 -14.21 -41.15
C TRP A 74 39.12 -13.02 -40.44
N GLU A 75 38.34 -12.33 -39.62
CA GLU A 75 38.79 -11.18 -38.83
C GLU A 75 38.58 -11.52 -37.36
N THR A 76 39.58 -11.22 -36.53
CA THR A 76 39.52 -11.41 -35.08
C THR A 76 38.77 -10.25 -34.44
N LEU A 77 37.84 -10.54 -33.53
CA LEU A 77 37.22 -9.53 -32.69
C LEU A 77 38.21 -9.11 -31.58
N GLU A 78 38.26 -7.82 -31.27
CA GLU A 78 39.10 -7.27 -30.19
C GLU A 78 38.51 -7.52 -28.78
N GLU A 79 37.30 -8.10 -28.70
CA GLU A 79 36.61 -8.41 -27.45
C GLU A 79 37.04 -9.78 -26.90
N ASP A 80 37.38 -9.84 -25.60
CA ASP A 80 37.57 -11.12 -24.90
C ASP A 80 36.20 -11.81 -24.64
N PRO A 81 35.99 -13.04 -25.14
CA PRO A 81 34.78 -13.81 -24.87
C PRO A 81 34.63 -14.33 -23.43
N PHE A 82 35.70 -14.33 -22.63
CA PHE A 82 35.70 -14.80 -21.24
C PHE A 82 36.02 -13.68 -20.24
N PHE A 83 35.77 -12.43 -20.63
CA PHE A 83 36.01 -11.28 -19.76
C PHE A 83 35.29 -11.41 -18.42
N VAL A 84 36.06 -11.34 -17.34
CA VAL A 84 35.59 -11.26 -15.96
C VAL A 84 36.37 -10.14 -15.31
N PRO A 85 35.72 -9.10 -14.76
CA PRO A 85 36.41 -8.01 -14.09
C PRO A 85 37.19 -8.57 -12.90
N LYS A 86 38.48 -8.26 -12.83
CA LYS A 86 39.37 -8.73 -11.75
C LYS A 86 40.02 -7.59 -11.00
N THR A 87 40.27 -6.48 -11.67
CA THR A 87 40.88 -5.30 -11.06
C THR A 87 39.83 -4.50 -10.29
N GLU A 88 40.27 -3.77 -9.26
CA GLU A 88 39.36 -2.95 -8.43
C GLU A 88 38.65 -1.88 -9.27
N GLU A 89 39.36 -1.26 -10.22
CA GLU A 89 38.81 -0.28 -11.17
C GLU A 89 37.73 -0.89 -12.08
N GLU A 90 37.97 -2.08 -12.67
CA GLU A 90 36.97 -2.78 -13.48
C GLU A 90 35.75 -3.22 -12.65
N ILE A 91 35.96 -3.56 -11.37
CA ILE A 91 34.87 -3.95 -10.47
C ILE A 91 34.03 -2.71 -10.10
N GLU A 92 34.65 -1.55 -9.94
CA GLU A 92 33.92 -0.30 -9.74
C GLU A 92 33.08 0.09 -10.96
N GLU A 93 33.62 -0.09 -12.18
CA GLU A 93 32.91 0.24 -13.43
C GLU A 93 31.84 -0.78 -13.81
N PHE A 94 32.18 -2.07 -13.80
CA PHE A 94 31.34 -3.15 -14.32
C PHE A 94 30.59 -3.94 -13.23
N GLY A 95 30.90 -3.69 -11.96
CA GLY A 95 30.36 -4.40 -10.80
C GLY A 95 30.95 -5.82 -10.65
N ASP A 96 30.20 -6.70 -10.00
CA ASP A 96 30.56 -8.12 -9.80
C ASP A 96 30.60 -8.96 -11.11
N GLY A 97 30.67 -8.32 -12.29
CA GLY A 97 30.59 -8.97 -13.60
C GLY A 97 29.21 -9.55 -13.95
N SER A 98 28.26 -9.52 -13.01
CA SER A 98 26.89 -10.04 -13.21
C SER A 98 25.98 -9.10 -14.00
N SER A 99 26.29 -7.81 -13.99
CA SER A 99 25.62 -6.73 -14.74
C SER A 99 26.17 -6.56 -16.15
N VAL A 100 27.31 -7.16 -16.49
CA VAL A 100 27.95 -7.01 -17.79
C VAL A 100 27.13 -7.75 -18.84
N LEU A 101 26.69 -7.01 -19.86
CA LEU A 101 26.00 -7.58 -21.02
C LEU A 101 26.94 -8.54 -21.75
N PRO A 102 26.45 -9.69 -22.25
CA PRO A 102 27.31 -10.63 -22.95
C PRO A 102 27.86 -10.00 -24.24
N ASN A 103 29.19 -9.99 -24.33
CA ASN A 103 29.97 -9.58 -25.49
C ASN A 103 29.52 -10.29 -26.77
N THR A 104 29.78 -9.69 -27.93
CA THR A 104 29.42 -10.27 -29.23
C THR A 104 30.12 -11.63 -29.42
N ALA A 105 31.40 -11.69 -29.08
CA ALA A 105 32.19 -12.93 -29.12
C ALA A 105 31.58 -14.04 -28.25
N ARG A 106 31.15 -13.70 -27.03
CA ARG A 106 30.52 -14.68 -26.11
C ARG A 106 29.19 -15.20 -26.66
N LYS A 107 28.36 -14.32 -27.24
CA LYS A 107 27.10 -14.72 -27.89
C LYS A 107 27.33 -15.72 -29.02
N LEU A 108 28.34 -15.50 -29.86
CA LEU A 108 28.68 -16.41 -30.96
C LEU A 108 29.15 -17.78 -30.45
N ILE A 109 30.04 -17.80 -29.45
CA ILE A 109 30.52 -19.04 -28.84
C ILE A 109 29.37 -19.82 -28.21
N ASP A 110 28.52 -19.16 -27.44
CA ASP A 110 27.40 -19.82 -26.75
C ASP A 110 26.35 -20.31 -27.77
N ALA A 111 26.11 -19.59 -28.87
CA ALA A 111 25.25 -20.06 -29.95
C ALA A 111 25.79 -21.34 -30.62
N VAL A 112 27.10 -21.41 -30.86
CA VAL A 112 27.75 -22.61 -31.41
C VAL A 112 27.71 -23.75 -30.40
N ARG A 113 28.03 -23.50 -29.13
CA ARG A 113 27.99 -24.52 -28.07
C ARG A 113 26.62 -25.13 -27.89
N ARG A 114 25.56 -24.31 -27.83
CA ARG A 114 24.16 -24.78 -27.76
C ARG A 114 23.82 -25.68 -28.96
N ARG A 115 24.21 -25.28 -30.17
CA ARG A 115 23.97 -26.07 -31.39
C ARG A 115 24.74 -27.40 -31.39
N LYS A 116 25.94 -27.42 -30.81
CA LYS A 116 26.77 -28.61 -30.70
C LYS A 116 26.45 -29.48 -29.47
N GLY A 117 25.55 -29.05 -28.60
CA GLY A 117 25.23 -29.75 -27.35
C GLY A 117 26.35 -29.69 -26.30
N LEU A 118 27.28 -28.73 -26.43
CA LEU A 118 28.33 -28.50 -25.45
C LEU A 118 27.76 -27.73 -24.24
N PRO A 119 28.30 -27.94 -23.03
CA PRO A 119 27.85 -27.22 -21.85
C PRO A 119 28.07 -25.70 -22.02
N VAL A 120 27.07 -24.92 -21.67
CA VAL A 120 27.14 -23.45 -21.64
C VAL A 120 27.04 -23.00 -20.20
N GLU A 121 27.98 -22.15 -19.78
CA GLU A 121 28.04 -21.58 -18.42
C GLU A 121 27.02 -20.46 -18.23
N GLU A 122 25.75 -20.75 -18.47
CA GLU A 122 24.67 -19.81 -18.21
C GLU A 122 24.25 -19.97 -16.74
N LYS A 123 24.50 -18.95 -15.89
CA LYS A 123 24.03 -18.96 -14.49
C LYS A 123 22.51 -18.77 -14.46
N VAL A 124 21.75 -19.83 -14.76
CA VAL A 124 20.27 -19.84 -14.85
C VAL A 124 19.60 -19.36 -13.56
N VAL A 125 20.26 -19.50 -12.39
CA VAL A 125 19.78 -18.95 -11.13
C VAL A 125 20.94 -18.51 -10.23
N GLN A 126 21.29 -17.22 -10.23
CA GLN A 126 22.32 -16.70 -9.31
C GLN A 126 21.87 -16.66 -7.83
N HIS A 127 20.56 -16.55 -7.55
CA HIS A 127 20.04 -16.26 -6.19
C HIS A 127 18.82 -17.10 -5.77
N GLY A 128 18.75 -18.38 -6.14
CA GLY A 128 17.59 -19.24 -5.89
C GLY A 128 17.27 -19.40 -4.39
N ILE A 129 18.32 -19.41 -3.57
CA ILE A 129 18.22 -19.56 -2.11
C ILE A 129 17.69 -18.27 -1.46
N LYS A 130 18.20 -17.10 -1.87
CA LYS A 130 17.81 -15.79 -1.32
C LYS A 130 16.34 -15.45 -1.65
N ARG A 131 15.85 -15.85 -2.83
CA ARG A 131 14.44 -15.70 -3.23
C ARG A 131 13.50 -16.60 -2.40
N ARG A 132 13.91 -17.86 -2.14
CA ARG A 132 13.16 -18.81 -1.27
C ARG A 132 13.13 -18.37 0.20
N GLN A 133 14.21 -17.78 0.72
CA GLN A 133 14.26 -17.29 2.10
C GLN A 133 13.37 -16.05 2.30
N ARG A 134 13.37 -15.10 1.34
CA ARG A 134 12.48 -13.93 1.37
C ARG A 134 11.00 -14.30 1.33
N SER A 135 10.61 -15.29 0.52
CA SER A 135 9.21 -15.75 0.48
C SER A 135 8.79 -16.44 1.78
N ARG A 136 9.66 -17.28 2.39
CA ARG A 136 9.41 -17.86 3.73
C ARG A 136 9.26 -16.79 4.81
N ALA A 137 10.10 -15.77 4.81
CA ALA A 137 10.04 -14.67 5.77
C ALA A 137 8.75 -13.84 5.62
N ALA A 138 8.34 -13.55 4.39
CA ALA A 138 7.09 -12.84 4.10
C ALA A 138 5.85 -13.63 4.56
N LEU A 139 5.83 -14.95 4.36
CA LEU A 139 4.72 -15.80 4.80
C LEU A 139 4.62 -15.87 6.33
N LYS A 140 5.76 -15.94 7.02
CA LYS A 140 5.81 -15.88 8.49
C LYS A 140 5.26 -14.55 9.03
N ARG A 141 5.63 -13.41 8.43
CA ARG A 141 5.10 -12.09 8.82
C ARG A 141 3.59 -11.99 8.64
N LYS A 142 3.05 -12.50 7.52
CA LYS A 142 1.59 -12.53 7.27
C LYS A 142 0.86 -13.37 8.31
N ARG A 143 1.37 -14.56 8.65
CA ARG A 143 0.78 -15.41 9.70
C ARG A 143 0.75 -14.74 11.07
N VAL A 144 1.87 -14.12 11.48
CA VAL A 144 1.95 -13.44 12.78
C VAL A 144 0.97 -12.26 12.85
N LYS A 145 0.80 -11.50 11.74
CA LYS A 145 -0.16 -10.40 11.66
C LYS A 145 -1.61 -10.87 11.81
N VAL A 146 -1.97 -11.97 11.16
CA VAL A 146 -3.33 -12.56 11.30
C VAL A 146 -3.59 -12.98 12.74
N ILE A 147 -2.62 -13.62 13.40
CA ILE A 147 -2.75 -14.03 14.81
C ILE A 147 -2.87 -12.81 15.73
N SER A 148 -2.06 -11.76 15.52
CA SER A 148 -2.17 -10.54 16.33
C SER A 148 -3.50 -9.84 16.14
N ASP A 149 -4.00 -9.75 14.91
CA ASP A 149 -5.26 -9.08 14.59
C ASP A 149 -6.45 -9.85 15.19
N LEU A 150 -6.42 -11.18 15.16
CA LEU A 150 -7.40 -12.05 15.83
C LEU A 150 -7.36 -11.87 17.35
N LEU A 151 -6.17 -11.93 17.98
CA LEU A 151 -6.01 -11.69 19.42
C LEU A 151 -6.55 -10.31 19.82
N ILE A 152 -6.25 -9.28 19.03
CA ILE A 152 -6.76 -7.93 19.27
C ILE A 152 -8.29 -7.89 19.15
N SER A 153 -8.87 -8.56 18.15
CA SER A 153 -10.31 -8.60 17.92
C SER A 153 -11.09 -9.31 19.03
N ILE A 154 -10.51 -10.32 19.68
CA ILE A 154 -11.10 -11.05 20.82
C ILE A 154 -10.88 -10.27 22.13
N SER A 155 -9.67 -9.78 22.38
CA SER A 155 -9.35 -9.10 23.64
C SER A 155 -9.97 -7.70 23.77
N LYS A 156 -10.30 -7.03 22.66
CA LYS A 156 -10.96 -5.71 22.70
C LYS A 156 -12.37 -5.75 23.31
N PRO A 157 -13.31 -6.57 22.82
CA PRO A 157 -14.65 -6.67 23.40
C PRO A 157 -14.61 -7.23 24.83
N GLU A 158 -13.78 -8.23 25.13
CA GLU A 158 -13.64 -8.77 26.50
C GLU A 158 -13.22 -7.67 27.50
N ARG A 159 -12.27 -6.81 27.13
CA ARG A 159 -11.87 -5.67 27.97
C ARG A 159 -12.96 -4.60 28.06
N GLN A 160 -13.75 -4.40 27.00
CA GLN A 160 -14.86 -3.45 27.02
C GLN A 160 -15.99 -3.93 27.92
N GLU A 161 -16.33 -5.22 27.88
CA GLU A 161 -17.35 -5.85 28.71
C GLU A 161 -16.92 -5.86 30.18
N ALA A 162 -15.67 -6.21 30.49
CA ALA A 162 -15.13 -6.13 31.85
C ALA A 162 -15.17 -4.69 32.39
N ARG A 163 -14.81 -3.69 31.57
CA ARG A 163 -14.93 -2.27 31.95
C ARG A 163 -16.38 -1.84 32.14
N ALA A 164 -17.30 -2.29 31.30
CA ALA A 164 -18.72 -2.01 31.45
C ALA A 164 -19.27 -2.60 32.74
N LYS A 165 -18.91 -3.84 33.07
CA LYS A 165 -19.30 -4.50 34.32
C LYS A 165 -18.76 -3.78 35.55
N VAL A 166 -17.49 -3.37 35.54
CA VAL A 166 -16.91 -2.53 36.61
C VAL A 166 -17.65 -1.19 36.74
N ARG A 167 -18.11 -0.58 35.64
CA ARG A 167 -18.92 0.64 35.67
C ARG A 167 -20.31 0.41 36.27
N HIS A 168 -20.98 -0.69 35.94
CA HIS A 168 -22.31 -1.00 36.44
C HIS A 168 -22.32 -1.45 37.90
N ASP A 169 -21.31 -2.22 38.33
CA ASP A 169 -21.21 -2.72 39.70
C ASP A 169 -20.63 -1.67 40.68
N SER A 170 -20.06 -0.57 40.17
CA SER A 170 -19.53 0.50 41.02
C SER A 170 -20.63 1.42 41.54
N LEU A 171 -20.93 1.35 42.84
CA LEU A 171 -21.71 2.33 43.63
C LEU A 171 -21.01 3.70 43.76
N ARG A 172 -20.17 4.08 42.79
CA ARG A 172 -19.44 5.35 42.81
C ARG A 172 -20.23 6.39 42.04
N LEU A 173 -20.40 7.58 42.62
CA LEU A 173 -21.13 8.72 42.03
C LEU A 173 -20.47 9.32 40.76
N GLY A 174 -19.32 8.78 40.32
CA GLY A 174 -18.55 9.27 39.17
C GLY A 174 -17.60 8.22 38.59
N ILE A 175 -17.25 8.40 37.31
CA ILE A 175 -16.29 7.60 36.56
C ILE A 175 -14.96 8.36 36.52
N VAL A 176 -13.84 7.69 36.85
CA VAL A 176 -12.50 8.25 36.62
C VAL A 176 -12.06 7.89 35.20
N GLY A 177 -12.17 8.84 34.28
CA GLY A 177 -11.68 8.73 32.92
C GLY A 177 -10.17 8.95 32.86
N VAL A 178 -9.45 8.11 32.12
CA VAL A 178 -8.01 8.27 31.92
C VAL A 178 -7.78 8.68 30.46
N ILE A 179 -7.44 9.96 30.24
CA ILE A 179 -7.13 10.48 28.91
C ILE A 179 -5.62 10.49 28.76
N ARG A 180 -5.12 9.88 27.68
CA ARG A 180 -3.70 9.86 27.36
C ARG A 180 -3.43 10.80 26.19
N ALA A 181 -2.69 11.87 26.45
CA ALA A 181 -2.13 12.75 25.43
C ALA A 181 -0.61 12.52 25.36
N GLY A 182 -0.17 11.72 24.39
CA GLY A 182 1.24 11.33 24.26
C GLY A 182 1.74 10.48 25.45
N THR A 183 2.66 11.01 26.24
CA THR A 183 3.26 10.35 27.42
C THR A 183 2.58 10.70 28.74
N ILE A 184 1.74 11.73 28.76
CA ILE A 184 1.08 12.21 29.99
C ILE A 184 -0.29 11.53 30.11
N ILE A 185 -0.56 11.03 31.30
CA ILE A 185 -1.80 10.36 31.68
C ILE A 185 -2.47 11.26 32.71
N SER A 186 -3.63 11.82 32.36
CA SER A 186 -4.41 12.66 33.28
C SER A 186 -5.74 11.97 33.62
N GLU A 187 -6.03 11.90 34.91
CA GLU A 187 -7.33 11.45 35.42
C GLU A 187 -8.31 12.63 35.37
N THR A 188 -9.42 12.45 34.65
CA THR A 188 -10.50 13.43 34.54
C THR A 188 -11.75 12.81 35.16
N TRP A 189 -12.36 13.53 36.09
CA TRP A 189 -13.59 13.09 36.75
C TRP A 189 -14.78 13.37 35.84
N GLU A 190 -15.59 12.35 35.57
CA GLU A 190 -16.86 12.48 34.86
C GLU A 190 -18.02 12.03 35.76
N ASP A 191 -19.15 12.75 35.69
CA ASP A 191 -20.36 12.41 36.43
C ASP A 191 -20.85 11.01 36.06
N GLY A 192 -21.23 10.23 37.07
CA GLY A 192 -21.68 8.85 36.89
C GLY A 192 -23.03 8.74 36.17
N GLU A 193 -23.33 7.55 35.64
CA GLU A 193 -24.53 7.29 34.85
C GLU A 193 -25.82 7.65 35.61
N ALA A 194 -25.91 7.30 36.89
CA ALA A 194 -27.06 7.63 37.74
C ALA A 194 -27.31 9.15 37.87
N LEU A 195 -26.25 9.97 37.84
CA LEU A 195 -26.34 11.43 37.90
C LEU A 195 -26.80 12.01 36.56
N LYS A 196 -26.34 11.42 35.44
CA LYS A 196 -26.84 11.74 34.09
C LYS A 196 -28.31 11.38 33.93
N ASP A 197 -28.74 10.22 34.44
CA ASP A 197 -30.14 9.78 34.44
C ASP A 197 -31.04 10.69 35.28
N LEU A 198 -30.57 11.12 36.46
CA LEU A 198 -31.29 12.09 37.28
C LEU A 198 -31.40 13.45 36.59
N ASN A 199 -30.33 13.92 35.93
CA ASN A 199 -30.35 15.17 35.17
C ASN A 199 -31.24 15.10 33.93
N SER A 200 -31.31 13.96 33.25
CA SER A 200 -32.22 13.76 32.12
C SER A 200 -33.68 13.75 32.57
N HIS A 201 -33.98 13.06 33.69
CA HIS A 201 -35.28 13.14 34.34
C HIS A 201 -35.65 14.56 34.79
N LEU A 202 -34.70 15.29 35.39
CA LEU A 202 -34.93 16.68 35.78
C LEU A 202 -35.23 17.56 34.54
N GLY A 203 -34.53 17.34 33.43
CA GLY A 203 -34.82 17.96 32.14
C GLY A 203 -36.24 17.68 31.64
N MET A 204 -36.70 16.42 31.75
CA MET A 204 -38.09 16.05 31.45
C MET A 204 -39.10 16.74 32.36
N PHE A 205 -38.81 16.84 33.66
CA PHE A 205 -39.66 17.58 34.61
C PHE A 205 -39.71 19.08 34.29
N HIS A 206 -38.60 19.70 33.90
CA HIS A 206 -38.58 21.09 33.45
C HIS A 206 -39.39 21.30 32.18
N TYR A 207 -39.27 20.40 31.19
CA TYR A 207 -40.07 20.44 29.98
C TYR A 207 -41.58 20.35 30.29
N ASN A 208 -41.97 19.44 31.18
CA ASN A 208 -43.35 19.29 31.64
C ASN A 208 -43.83 20.50 32.44
N ARG A 209 -42.99 21.09 33.28
CA ARG A 209 -43.31 22.33 33.99
C ARG A 209 -43.57 23.46 33.01
N ASP A 210 -42.72 23.61 32.00
CA ASP A 210 -42.80 24.70 31.04
C ASP A 210 -43.98 24.52 30.06
N SER A 211 -44.41 23.29 29.78
CA SER A 211 -45.68 23.02 29.08
C SER A 211 -46.91 23.34 29.96
N ILE A 212 -46.87 23.01 31.26
CA ILE A 212 -47.96 23.37 32.22
C ILE A 212 -48.06 24.89 32.41
N VAL A 213 -46.93 25.62 32.50
CA VAL A 213 -46.93 27.08 32.62
C VAL A 213 -47.52 27.73 31.37
N ARG A 214 -47.17 27.25 30.18
CA ARG A 214 -47.81 27.69 28.92
C ARG A 214 -49.33 27.47 28.96
N ASN A 215 -49.78 26.29 29.40
CA ASN A 215 -51.21 25.99 29.53
C ASN A 215 -51.92 26.81 30.63
N LYS A 216 -51.22 27.29 31.68
CA LYS A 216 -51.78 28.14 32.76
C LYS A 216 -51.80 29.64 32.45
N GLY A 217 -51.08 30.08 31.41
CA GLY A 217 -51.10 31.48 30.94
C GLY A 217 -52.45 31.88 30.32
N ASP A 218 -53.20 30.92 29.76
CA ASP A 218 -54.44 31.17 29.04
C ASP A 218 -55.70 31.32 29.93
N TYR A 219 -55.62 30.97 31.23
CA TYR A 219 -56.80 30.94 32.13
C TYR A 219 -56.93 32.14 33.10
N ARG A 220 -56.08 33.18 33.00
CA ARG A 220 -56.14 34.36 33.91
C ARG A 220 -56.89 35.57 33.34
N ALA A 221 -57.71 35.37 32.31
CA ALA A 221 -58.60 36.40 31.77
C ALA A 221 -60.07 35.94 31.75
N ALA A 222 -60.64 35.59 32.90
CA ALA A 222 -62.08 35.61 33.15
C ALA A 222 -62.37 35.70 34.67
N PRO A 223 -63.26 36.60 35.13
CA PRO A 223 -63.71 36.69 36.53
C PRO A 223 -64.81 35.65 36.80
N GLU A 224 -65.11 35.33 38.07
CA GLU A 224 -66.48 35.12 38.60
C GLU A 224 -66.58 34.26 39.91
N ILE A 225 -67.51 34.67 40.79
CA ILE A 225 -68.55 33.81 41.43
C ILE A 225 -68.18 32.84 42.58
N ILE A 226 -68.81 33.12 43.74
CA ILE A 226 -69.29 32.19 44.81
C ILE A 226 -68.19 31.52 45.64
N GLU A 227 -67.80 32.04 46.81
CA GLU A 227 -68.57 32.14 48.06
C GLU A 227 -68.98 30.78 48.64
N LYS A 228 -68.88 30.73 49.98
CA LYS A 228 -69.62 29.88 50.92
C LYS A 228 -68.88 28.67 51.46
N THR A 229 -69.19 28.41 52.73
CA THR A 229 -68.86 27.22 53.51
C THR A 229 -67.41 27.24 54.00
N THR A 230 -67.06 28.03 55.02
CA THR A 230 -67.55 27.91 56.42
C THR A 230 -67.76 26.45 56.84
N ILE A 231 -67.46 26.18 58.12
CA ILE A 231 -67.86 24.95 58.81
C ILE A 231 -66.94 23.81 58.32
N TRP A 232 -65.96 23.37 59.09
CA TRP A 232 -66.20 22.33 60.06
C TRP A 232 -65.12 22.40 61.16
N LYS A 233 -65.59 22.84 62.33
CA LYS A 233 -65.42 22.15 63.61
C LYS A 233 -63.96 21.73 63.93
N ARG A 234 -63.24 22.36 64.88
CA ARG A 234 -63.72 22.89 66.17
C ARG A 234 -64.83 21.99 66.74
N LYS A 235 -64.49 20.75 67.10
CA LYS A 235 -65.16 19.92 68.13
C LYS A 235 -64.83 18.46 67.86
N SER A 236 -64.59 17.73 68.95
CA SER A 236 -64.35 16.29 69.00
C SER A 236 -62.98 15.92 68.45
N PHE A 237 -61.99 15.57 69.26
CA PHE A 237 -62.12 14.46 70.19
C PHE A 237 -61.13 14.68 71.34
N CYS A 238 -61.70 15.13 72.45
CA CYS A 238 -61.03 15.39 73.70
C CYS A 238 -60.92 14.04 74.41
N GLU A 239 -59.74 13.43 74.48
CA GLU A 239 -59.42 12.47 75.54
C GLU A 239 -59.19 13.26 76.84
N ARG A 240 -60.32 13.77 77.38
CA ARG A 240 -60.51 14.02 78.81
C ARG A 240 -61.46 12.95 79.31
N GLY A 241 -60.93 12.12 80.19
CA GLY A 241 -61.69 11.18 81.01
C GLY A 241 -60.69 10.13 81.46
N ILE A 242 -60.04 10.26 82.61
CA ILE A 242 -60.72 10.18 83.90
C ILE A 242 -59.86 10.91 84.96
N ALA A 243 -60.52 11.74 85.76
CA ALA A 243 -59.98 12.27 87.00
C ALA A 243 -60.13 11.22 88.12
N MET A 244 -59.05 10.94 88.87
CA MET A 244 -59.01 10.87 90.34
C MET A 244 -57.78 10.07 90.85
N ASN A 245 -57.01 10.78 91.68
CA ASN A 245 -56.12 10.41 92.79
C ASN A 245 -56.11 8.96 93.31
N LEU A 246 -55.00 8.58 94.00
CA LEU A 246 -54.80 7.34 94.76
C LEU A 246 -54.68 6.09 93.85
N ARG A 247 -53.56 5.36 93.76
CA ARG A 247 -52.72 4.79 94.82
C ARG A 247 -51.27 4.60 94.30
N ARG A 248 -50.32 5.26 94.98
CA ARG A 248 -48.87 4.95 95.23
C ARG A 248 -48.02 4.42 94.05
N GLU A 249 -47.18 5.22 93.39
CA GLU A 249 -45.86 5.79 93.77
C GLU A 249 -44.76 4.80 94.23
N GLY A 250 -43.60 4.89 93.54
CA GLY A 250 -42.31 4.26 93.88
C GLY A 250 -41.77 3.34 92.75
N LEU A 251 -41.19 3.84 91.65
CA LEU A 251 -39.80 4.31 91.43
C LEU A 251 -38.68 3.24 91.54
N SER A 252 -38.05 2.93 90.39
CA SER A 252 -36.67 2.41 90.16
C SER A 252 -36.44 2.52 88.63
N VAL A 253 -35.56 3.35 88.03
CA VAL A 253 -34.09 3.48 88.08
C VAL A 253 -33.43 2.09 87.92
N ARG A 254 -32.67 1.75 86.87
CA ARG A 254 -31.46 2.35 86.28
C ARG A 254 -31.32 1.89 84.82
#